data_AF-A0A8J2JSM3-F1
#
_entry.id   AF-A0A8J2JSM3-F1
#
_cell.length_a   1.000
_cell.length_b   1.000
_cell.length_c   1.000
_cell.angle_alpha   90.00
_cell.angle_beta   90.00
_cell.angle_gamma   90.00
#
_symmetry.space_group_name_H-M   'P 1'
#
loop_
_entity.id
_entity.type
_entity.pdbx_description
1 polymer ?
#
loop_
_entity_poly.entity_id
_entity_poly.type
_entity_poly.pdbx_seq_one_letter_code
_entity_poly.pdbx_strand_id
1 'polypeptide(L)'
;MEKALDVALETGFRHIDTAYMYENEAVIGKVLKRWLDSGKIKREDLFIVTKLPPIGMRPEHVPHFIQLSLKNLQLDYLDLYL
;
A
#
# COMPACT_ATOMS: atom_id res chain seq x y z
N MET A 1 3.33 0.41 14.40
CA MET A 1 2.87 0.98 13.11
C MET A 1 1.36 0.86 12.92
N GLU A 2 0.72 -0.29 13.15
CA GLU A 2 -0.76 -0.43 12.99
C GLU A 2 -1.55 0.70 13.67
N LYS A 3 -1.25 1.00 14.94
CA LYS A 3 -1.88 2.11 15.67
C LYS A 3 -1.74 3.48 14.98
N ALA A 4 -0.59 3.75 14.36
CA ALA A 4 -0.37 5.03 13.67
C ALA A 4 -1.22 5.12 12.39
N LEU A 5 -1.37 4.02 11.67
CA LEU A 5 -2.24 3.93 10.49
C LEU A 5 -3.71 4.05 10.88
N ASP A 6 -4.14 3.36 11.95
CA ASP A 6 -5.50 3.47 12.46
C ASP A 6 -5.83 4.93 12.81
N VAL A 7 -4.95 5.62 13.56
CA VAL A 7 -5.11 7.05 13.89
C VAL A 7 -5.13 7.94 12.65
N ALA A 8 -4.26 7.69 11.66
CA ALA A 8 -4.25 8.47 10.41
C ALA A 8 -5.58 8.32 9.65
N LEU A 9 -6.10 7.11 9.52
CA LEU A 9 -7.37 6.85 8.83
C LEU A 9 -8.57 7.44 9.60
N GLU A 10 -8.57 7.34 10.93
CA GLU A 10 -9.58 7.95 11.83
C GLU A 10 -9.58 9.48 11.75
N THR A 11 -8.41 10.10 11.61
CA THR A 11 -8.27 11.56 11.48
C THR A 11 -8.57 12.08 10.07
N GLY A 12 -8.83 11.19 9.11
CA GLY A 12 -9.26 11.55 7.76
C GLY A 12 -8.17 11.48 6.69
N PHE A 13 -6.97 10.99 6.99
CA PHE A 13 -5.97 10.75 5.95
C PHE A 13 -6.48 9.71 4.96
N ARG A 14 -6.26 10.00 3.68
CA ARG A 14 -6.61 9.12 2.55
C ARG A 14 -5.44 8.82 1.64
N HIS A 15 -4.34 9.55 1.78
CA HIS A 15 -3.11 9.32 1.04
C HIS A 15 -2.10 8.58 1.93
N ILE A 16 -1.65 7.41 1.50
CA ILE A 16 -0.59 6.63 2.16
C ILE A 16 0.56 6.44 1.19
N ASP A 17 1.74 6.90 1.58
CA ASP A 17 2.99 6.66 0.88
C ASP A 17 3.79 5.52 1.55
N THR A 18 4.22 4.55 0.74
CA THR A 18 5.10 3.45 1.16
C THR A 18 6.11 3.13 0.06
N ALA A 19 6.96 2.12 0.26
CA ALA A 19 7.89 1.59 -0.71
C ALA A 19 8.19 0.13 -0.35
N TYR A 20 8.53 -0.70 -1.34
CA TYR A 20 9.01 -2.07 -1.09
C TYR A 20 10.15 -2.09 -0.06
N MET A 21 11.11 -1.16 -0.19
CA MET A 21 12.28 -1.05 0.69
C MET A 21 11.97 -0.61 2.12
N TYR A 22 10.76 -0.12 2.41
CA TYR A 22 10.40 0.28 3.78
C TYR A 22 9.97 -0.92 4.64
N GLU A 23 9.84 -2.11 4.03
CA GLU A 23 9.52 -3.38 4.71
C GLU A 23 8.24 -3.31 5.57
N ASN A 24 7.31 -2.44 5.18
CA ASN A 24 6.15 -2.09 5.99
C ASN A 24 4.80 -2.30 5.27
N GLU A 25 4.84 -2.63 3.97
CA GLU A 25 3.67 -2.85 3.11
C GLU A 25 2.72 -3.93 3.65
N ALA A 26 3.25 -5.05 4.16
CA ALA A 26 2.43 -6.15 4.68
C ALA A 26 1.55 -5.71 5.88
N VAL A 27 2.11 -4.88 6.75
CA VAL A 27 1.38 -4.34 7.91
C VAL A 27 0.39 -3.25 7.46
N ILE A 28 0.75 -2.43 6.47
CA ILE A 28 -0.20 -1.48 5.85
C ILE A 28 -1.39 -2.24 5.25
N GLY A 29 -1.14 -3.28 4.46
CA GLY A 29 -2.18 -4.08 3.82
C GLY A 29 -3.12 -4.73 4.82
N LYS A 30 -2.60 -5.23 5.95
CA LYS A 30 -3.44 -5.77 7.04
C LYS A 30 -4.40 -4.71 7.61
N VAL A 31 -3.94 -3.47 7.81
CA VAL A 31 -4.80 -2.38 8.31
C VAL A 31 -5.80 -1.96 7.24
N LEU A 32 -5.36 -1.76 6.00
CA LEU A 32 -6.24 -1.41 4.88
C LEU A 32 -7.36 -2.43 4.71
N LYS A 33 -7.02 -3.72 4.70
CA LYS A 33 -8.03 -4.78 4.60
C LYS A 33 -9.06 -4.72 5.73
N ARG A 34 -8.63 -4.58 6.99
CA ARG A 34 -9.56 -4.40 8.12
C ARG A 34 -10.51 -3.22 7.92
N TRP A 35 -10.01 -2.10 7.42
CA TRP A 35 -10.80 -0.89 7.21
C TRP A 35 -11.78 -1.03 6.05
N LEU A 36 -11.34 -1.60 4.93
CA LEU A 36 -12.17 -1.89 3.77
C LEU A 36 -13.26 -2.92 4.11
N ASP A 37 -12.90 -4.02 4.77
CA ASP A 37 -13.83 -5.07 5.22
C ASP A 37 -14.88 -4.50 6.22
N SER A 38 -14.50 -3.51 7.03
CA SER A 38 -15.42 -2.85 7.97
C SER A 38 -16.41 -1.88 7.31
N GLY A 39 -16.20 -1.52 6.05
CA GLY A 39 -17.00 -0.53 5.33
C GLY A 39 -16.81 0.92 5.80
N LYS A 40 -15.84 1.21 6.68
CA LYS A 40 -15.53 2.57 7.16
C LYS A 40 -14.97 3.48 6.07
N ILE A 41 -14.33 2.90 5.05
CA ILE A 41 -13.76 3.56 3.88
C ILE A 41 -13.93 2.65 2.67
N LYS A 42 -13.97 3.22 1.48
CA LYS A 42 -13.93 2.47 0.22
C LYS A 42 -12.54 2.54 -0.41
N ARG A 43 -12.26 1.61 -1.33
CA ARG A 43 -10.94 1.57 -2.00
C ARG A 43 -10.70 2.83 -2.82
N GLU A 44 -11.74 3.34 -3.48
CA GLU A 44 -11.68 4.58 -4.27
C GLU A 44 -11.50 5.85 -3.44
N ASP A 45 -11.71 5.79 -2.11
CA ASP A 45 -11.43 6.92 -1.22
C ASP A 45 -9.94 7.03 -0.87
N LEU A 46 -9.14 6.01 -1.20
CA LEU A 46 -7.71 5.93 -0.84
C LEU A 46 -6.81 6.24 -2.04
N PHE A 47 -5.70 6.92 -1.76
CA PHE A 47 -4.59 7.14 -2.67
C PHE A 47 -3.33 6.43 -2.13
N ILE A 48 -2.96 5.31 -2.74
CA ILE A 48 -1.86 4.46 -2.29
C ILE A 48 -0.69 4.56 -3.25
N VAL A 49 0.48 4.90 -2.70
CA VAL A 49 1.75 5.02 -3.42
C VAL A 49 2.72 3.97 -2.93
N THR A 50 3.36 3.25 -3.86
CA THR A 50 4.57 2.47 -3.56
C THR A 50 5.62 2.66 -4.65
N LYS A 51 6.81 2.11 -4.45
CA LYS A 51 8.01 2.43 -5.23
C LYS A 51 8.76 1.16 -5.61
N LEU A 52 9.22 1.11 -6.86
CA LEU A 52 10.12 0.09 -7.37
C LEU A 52 11.46 0.18 -6.61
N PRO A 53 11.98 -0.91 -6.01
CA PRO A 53 13.28 -0.86 -5.37
C PRO A 53 14.41 -0.78 -6.42
N PRO A 54 15.59 -0.25 -6.08
CA PRO A 54 16.72 -0.17 -7.01
C PRO A 54 17.11 -1.52 -7.67
N ILE A 55 16.96 -2.62 -6.94
CA ILE A 55 17.22 -3.99 -7.45
C ILE A 55 16.22 -4.44 -8.54
N GLY A 56 15.11 -3.71 -8.70
CA GLY A 56 14.06 -3.96 -9.67
C GLY A 56 14.14 -3.10 -10.94
N MET A 57 15.13 -2.21 -11.07
CA MET A 57 15.22 -1.24 -12.18
C MET A 57 15.48 -1.83 -13.58
N ARG A 58 15.57 -3.16 -13.71
CA ARG A 58 15.58 -3.83 -15.00
C ARG A 58 14.15 -4.06 -15.47
N PRO A 59 13.80 -3.78 -16.75
CA PRO A 59 12.43 -3.91 -17.25
C PRO A 59 11.77 -5.27 -16.93
N GLU A 60 12.53 -6.36 -17.02
CA GLU A 60 12.09 -7.72 -16.72
C GLU A 60 11.75 -7.96 -15.23
N HIS A 61 12.26 -7.14 -14.32
CA HIS A 61 12.00 -7.27 -12.87
C HIS A 61 10.84 -6.40 -12.39
N VAL A 62 10.45 -5.36 -13.14
CA VAL A 62 9.37 -4.45 -12.74
C VAL A 62 8.05 -5.20 -12.42
N PRO A 63 7.58 -6.14 -13.26
CA PRO A 63 6.35 -6.89 -12.97
C PRO A 63 6.43 -7.70 -11.68
N HIS A 64 7.61 -8.23 -11.34
CA HIS A 64 7.81 -9.00 -10.11
C HIS A 64 7.61 -8.12 -8.87
N PHE A 65 8.25 -6.95 -8.82
CA PHE A 65 8.18 -6.08 -7.65
C PHE A 65 6.82 -5.41 -7.47
N ILE A 66 6.16 -4.98 -8.54
CA ILE A 66 4.80 -4.44 -8.42
C ILE A 66 3.81 -5.50 -7.91
N GLN A 67 3.94 -6.77 -8.36
CA GLN A 67 3.11 -7.87 -7.87
C GLN A 67 3.37 -8.20 -6.40
N LEU A 68 4.64 -8.15 -5.95
CA LEU A 68 4.96 -8.31 -4.54
C LEU A 68 4.35 -7.21 -3.68
N SER A 69 4.48 -5.94 -4.10
CA SER A 69 3.88 -4.81 -3.39
C SER A 69 2.36 -4.91 -3.32
N LEU A 70 1.68 -5.21 -4.44
CA LEU A 70 0.23 -5.43 -4.48
C LEU A 70 -0.20 -6.57 -3.53
N LYS A 71 0.52 -7.69 -3.54
CA LYS A 71 0.28 -8.81 -2.64
C LYS A 71 0.44 -8.42 -1.17
N ASN A 72 1.51 -7.71 -0.82
CA ASN A 72 1.78 -7.26 0.54
C ASN A 72 0.69 -6.28 1.02
N LEU A 73 0.33 -5.33 0.16
CA LEU A 73 -0.71 -4.34 0.42
C LEU A 73 -2.13 -4.94 0.37
N GLN A 74 -2.29 -6.15 -0.16
CA GLN A 74 -3.59 -6.80 -0.38
C GLN A 74 -4.52 -5.94 -1.24
N LEU A 75 -3.99 -5.41 -2.34
CA LEU A 75 -4.70 -4.54 -3.28
C LEU A 75 -4.59 -5.11 -4.70
N ASP A 76 -5.59 -4.79 -5.53
CA ASP A 76 -5.59 -5.13 -6.96
C ASP A 76 -4.90 -4.07 -7.82
N TYR A 77 -4.81 -2.82 -7.32
CA TYR A 77 -4.17 -1.71 -8.02
C TYR A 77 -3.56 -0.69 -7.04
N LEU A 78 -2.60 0.08 -7.55
CA LEU A 78 -1.97 1.24 -6.90
C LEU A 78 -2.43 2.52 -7.59
N ASP A 79 -2.54 3.62 -6.84
CA ASP A 79 -2.89 4.92 -7.41
C ASP A 79 -1.66 5.60 -8.03
N LEU A 80 -0.47 5.30 -7.52
CA LEU A 80 0.81 5.72 -8.09
C LEU A 80 1.92 4.68 -7.83
N TYR A 81 2.73 4.42 -8.85
CA TYR A 81 3.93 3.59 -8.76
C TYR A 81 5.12 4.38 -9.28
N LEU A 82 6.17 4.53 -8.45
CA LEU A 82 7.38 5.29 -8.76
C LEU A 82 8.58 4.38 -9.03
#